data_AF-A0A9N7LUY3-F1
#
_entry.id   AF-A0A9N7LUY3-F1
#
_cell.length_a   1.000
_cell.length_b   1.000
_cell.length_c   1.000
_cell.angle_alpha   90.00
_cell.angle_beta   90.00
_cell.angle_gamma   90.00
#
_symmetry.space_group_name_H-M   'P 1'
#
loop_
_entity.id
_entity.type
_entity.pdbx_description
1 polymer ?
#
loop_
_entity_poly.entity_id
_entity_poly.type
_entity_poly.pdbx_seq_one_letter_code
_entity_poly.pdbx_strand_id
1 'polypeptide(L)'
;MNFAVLPPEINSARLFSGAGPGPVLAAATAWTGLAAELRSAAAAFLAVTSGLTGNSWRGPAAAVMSDVAASYVGWLSASGAHAEQAAEQAKTAAQVFEAARAVTVQPGLVAANRAQLVSLVGSNLFGQNAPAIATAEAQYEQMWAQDVVAMLDYHAGASSVAAALTPLSWPTQTLAGLAAPAAALGSVARSISFNVGFANAGQGNVGAANIGDFNLGLGNIGSGNVGSGNIGGINVGSGNRGSCNIGPGNLGDYNIGLGNLGDSSVGFGNAGDHNVGVGNAGFNNFGFANTGSNNIGIGLSGDGQVGIGALNSGTGNIGLFNSGTDNIELFNSGTGNFGIGNSGDYNTGYLNPGNYNTGLANSGDVNTGAFISGNYSNGAFWRGDHQGTGISYSVTIPAIPININETYSLDIPFTEDIGPRSIASFVIPRQSVTVIGIDLLYLGPITIPQINITGPGLRRC
;
A
#
# COMPACT_ATOMS: atom_id res chain seq x y z
N MET A 1 4.49 -1.65 14.23
CA MET A 1 3.46 -1.44 13.17
C MET A 1 2.75 -0.12 13.44
N ASN A 2 2.33 0.61 12.42
CA ASN A 2 1.57 1.86 12.61
C ASN A 2 0.11 1.64 12.19
N PHE A 3 -0.77 1.37 13.16
CA PHE A 3 -2.20 1.14 12.90
C PHE A 3 -2.96 2.46 12.68
N ALA A 4 -2.39 3.58 13.14
CA ALA A 4 -2.96 4.91 13.04
C ALA A 4 -2.82 5.56 11.66
N VAL A 5 -2.31 4.85 10.64
CA VAL A 5 -2.32 5.32 9.24
C VAL A 5 -3.30 4.51 8.38
N LEU A 6 -3.96 3.52 8.97
CA LEU A 6 -4.90 2.65 8.27
C LEU A 6 -6.33 3.08 8.62
N PRO A 7 -7.24 3.13 7.64
CA PRO A 7 -8.64 3.48 7.89
C PRO A 7 -9.37 2.32 8.60
N PRO A 8 -10.52 2.59 9.26
CA PRO A 8 -11.29 1.59 9.99
C PRO A 8 -11.71 0.40 9.13
N GLU A 9 -11.97 0.57 7.82
CA GLU A 9 -12.27 -0.55 6.91
C GLU A 9 -11.18 -1.62 6.91
N ILE A 10 -9.91 -1.19 6.98
CA ILE A 10 -8.76 -2.10 6.91
C ILE A 10 -8.48 -2.72 8.28
N ASN A 11 -8.49 -1.92 9.35
CA ASN A 11 -8.25 -2.44 10.70
C ASN A 11 -9.36 -3.41 11.11
N SER A 12 -10.63 -3.04 10.91
CA SER A 12 -11.79 -3.92 11.10
C SER A 12 -11.69 -5.19 10.23
N ALA A 13 -11.49 -5.07 8.91
CA ALA A 13 -11.46 -6.25 8.03
C ALA A 13 -10.35 -7.24 8.38
N ARG A 14 -9.17 -6.76 8.78
CA ARG A 14 -8.05 -7.63 9.17
C ARG A 14 -8.37 -8.47 10.41
N LEU A 15 -9.09 -7.92 11.36
CA LEU A 15 -9.40 -8.63 12.61
C LEU A 15 -10.61 -9.57 12.48
N PHE A 16 -11.59 -9.21 11.64
CA PHE A 16 -12.78 -10.03 11.40
C PHE A 16 -12.63 -11.08 10.30
N SER A 17 -11.57 -11.00 9.50
CA SER A 17 -11.24 -12.03 8.50
C SER A 17 -10.35 -13.13 9.09
N GLY A 18 -10.33 -14.30 8.45
CA GLY A 18 -9.50 -15.44 8.83
C GLY A 18 -10.23 -16.51 9.63
N ALA A 19 -9.45 -17.50 10.09
CA ALA A 19 -9.98 -18.73 10.70
C ALA A 19 -10.36 -18.62 12.19
N GLY A 20 -10.18 -17.43 12.80
CA GLY A 20 -10.39 -17.21 14.24
C GLY A 20 -9.35 -17.92 15.13
N PRO A 21 -9.61 -18.06 16.44
CA PRO A 21 -8.64 -18.62 17.39
C PRO A 21 -8.55 -20.15 17.39
N GLY A 22 -9.45 -20.84 16.66
CA GLY A 22 -9.57 -22.30 16.68
C GLY A 22 -8.25 -23.05 16.44
N PRO A 23 -7.47 -22.71 15.40
CA PRO A 23 -6.16 -23.35 15.15
C PRO A 23 -5.17 -23.18 16.31
N VAL A 24 -5.15 -22.02 16.97
CA VAL A 24 -4.23 -21.76 18.10
C VAL A 24 -4.65 -22.51 19.36
N LEU A 25 -5.96 -22.66 19.59
CA LEU A 25 -6.49 -23.47 20.70
C LEU A 25 -6.25 -24.97 20.48
N ALA A 26 -6.32 -25.43 19.23
CA ALA A 26 -5.91 -26.79 18.87
C ALA A 26 -4.41 -27.02 19.13
N ALA A 27 -3.56 -26.05 18.76
CA ALA A 27 -2.14 -26.09 19.09
C ALA A 27 -1.88 -26.12 20.61
N ALA A 28 -2.62 -25.34 21.40
CA ALA A 28 -2.54 -25.37 22.85
C ALA A 28 -2.86 -26.76 23.44
N THR A 29 -3.85 -27.45 22.86
CA THR A 29 -4.21 -28.83 23.24
C THR A 29 -3.08 -29.80 22.90
N ALA A 30 -2.49 -29.67 21.71
CA ALA A 30 -1.37 -30.50 21.28
C ALA A 30 -0.13 -30.30 22.18
N TRP A 31 0.19 -29.06 22.55
CA TRP A 31 1.27 -28.74 23.49
C TRP A 31 1.03 -29.33 24.88
N THR A 32 -0.23 -29.31 25.36
CA THR A 32 -0.62 -29.96 26.62
C THR A 32 -0.39 -31.48 26.55
N GLY A 33 -0.75 -32.11 25.43
CA GLY A 33 -0.51 -33.53 25.20
C GLY A 33 0.99 -33.87 25.18
N LEU A 34 1.79 -33.09 24.46
CA LEU A 34 3.24 -33.27 24.42
C LEU A 34 3.87 -33.15 25.81
N ALA A 35 3.42 -32.20 26.63
CA ALA A 35 3.91 -32.05 27.99
C ALA A 35 3.64 -33.30 28.84
N ALA A 36 2.45 -33.89 28.71
CA ALA A 36 2.09 -35.12 29.42
C ALA A 36 2.97 -36.31 28.99
N GLU A 37 3.20 -36.47 27.68
CA GLU A 37 4.08 -37.52 27.13
C GLU A 37 5.53 -37.35 27.62
N LEU A 38 6.06 -36.12 27.64
CA LEU A 38 7.42 -35.84 28.12
C LEU A 38 7.58 -36.15 29.62
N ARG A 39 6.57 -35.85 30.44
CA ARG A 39 6.57 -36.23 31.87
C ARG A 39 6.48 -37.74 32.06
N SER A 40 5.61 -38.40 31.30
CA SER A 40 5.48 -39.86 31.32
C SER A 40 6.81 -40.53 30.95
N ALA A 41 7.46 -40.05 29.89
CA ALA A 41 8.77 -40.51 29.47
C ALA A 41 9.83 -40.29 30.56
N ALA A 42 9.90 -39.09 31.15
CA ALA A 42 10.83 -38.79 32.25
C ALA A 42 10.64 -39.75 33.45
N ALA A 43 9.39 -40.01 33.85
CA ALA A 43 9.06 -40.93 34.93
C ALA A 43 9.43 -42.38 34.60
N ALA A 44 9.16 -42.83 33.37
CA ALA A 44 9.53 -44.17 32.90
C ALA A 44 11.06 -44.36 32.87
N PHE A 45 11.81 -43.38 32.34
CA PHE A 45 13.27 -43.40 32.34
C PHE A 45 13.83 -43.48 33.75
N LEU A 46 13.32 -42.64 34.67
CA LEU A 46 13.75 -42.65 36.07
C LEU A 46 13.47 -44.00 36.75
N ALA A 47 12.31 -44.61 36.50
CA ALA A 47 11.94 -45.91 37.05
C ALA A 47 12.88 -47.02 36.57
N VAL A 48 13.24 -47.03 35.28
CA VAL A 48 14.19 -48.00 34.72
C VAL A 48 15.59 -47.81 35.31
N THR A 49 16.09 -46.57 35.34
CA THR A 49 17.43 -46.28 35.86
C THR A 49 17.56 -46.62 37.35
N SER A 50 16.57 -46.24 38.16
CA SER A 50 16.55 -46.55 39.61
C SER A 50 16.38 -48.05 39.89
N GLY A 51 15.60 -48.76 39.08
CA GLY A 51 15.47 -50.22 39.17
C GLY A 51 16.79 -50.95 38.88
N LEU A 52 17.56 -50.49 37.89
CA LEU A 52 18.86 -51.08 37.55
C LEU A 52 19.92 -50.82 38.63
N THR A 53 20.05 -49.58 39.10
CA THR A 53 21.05 -49.19 40.11
C THR A 53 20.71 -49.71 41.52
N GLY A 54 19.42 -49.90 41.81
CA GLY A 54 18.92 -50.48 43.06
C GLY A 54 19.13 -51.99 43.18
N ASN A 55 19.40 -52.70 42.07
CA ASN A 55 19.54 -54.16 42.06
C ASN A 55 20.96 -54.59 41.68
N SER A 56 21.13 -55.09 40.46
CA SER A 56 22.30 -55.84 39.99
C SER A 56 23.43 -54.98 39.40
N TRP A 57 23.17 -53.70 39.09
CA TRP A 57 24.19 -52.80 38.53
C TRP A 57 24.67 -51.80 39.58
N ARG A 58 25.72 -52.16 40.31
CA ARG A 58 26.29 -51.35 41.42
C ARG A 58 27.78 -51.07 41.22
N GLY A 59 28.27 -50.01 41.86
CA GLY A 59 29.68 -49.61 41.85
C GLY A 59 29.93 -48.24 41.19
N PRO A 60 31.18 -47.76 41.14
CA PRO A 60 31.51 -46.41 40.69
C PRO A 60 31.03 -46.09 39.26
N ALA A 61 31.12 -47.06 38.34
CA ALA A 61 30.64 -46.87 36.96
C ALA A 61 29.11 -46.74 36.86
N ALA A 62 28.36 -47.48 37.69
CA ALA A 62 26.90 -47.38 37.75
C ALA A 62 26.46 -46.05 38.34
N ALA A 63 27.17 -45.52 39.33
CA ALA A 63 26.91 -44.21 39.91
C ALA A 63 27.11 -43.08 38.88
N VAL A 64 28.24 -43.08 38.15
CA VAL A 64 28.52 -42.06 37.11
C VAL A 64 27.47 -42.10 36.00
N MET A 65 27.05 -43.28 35.54
CA MET A 65 26.01 -43.40 34.51
C MET A 65 24.63 -42.99 35.03
N SER A 66 24.32 -43.25 36.30
CA SER A 66 23.08 -42.80 36.94
C SER A 66 22.98 -41.27 36.99
N ASP A 67 24.09 -40.56 37.25
CA ASP A 67 24.11 -39.10 37.28
C ASP A 67 23.88 -38.49 35.88
N VAL A 68 24.44 -39.11 34.83
CA VAL A 68 24.20 -38.71 33.44
C VAL A 68 22.73 -38.94 33.05
N ALA A 69 22.16 -40.09 33.45
CA ALA A 69 20.75 -40.39 33.20
C ALA A 69 19.81 -39.42 33.95
N ALA A 70 20.13 -39.06 35.20
CA ALA A 70 19.40 -38.05 35.96
C ALA A 70 19.39 -36.68 35.25
N SER A 71 20.51 -36.28 34.63
CA SER A 71 20.60 -35.05 33.85
C SER A 71 19.65 -35.07 32.64
N TYR A 72 19.53 -36.22 31.95
CA TYR A 72 18.61 -36.39 30.83
C TYR A 72 17.13 -36.39 31.28
N VAL A 73 16.81 -37.04 32.40
CA VAL A 73 15.46 -37.00 33.02
C VAL A 73 15.08 -35.57 33.42
N GLY A 74 16.03 -34.81 33.96
CA GLY A 74 15.86 -33.38 34.27
C GLY A 74 15.54 -32.56 33.01
N TRP A 75 16.24 -32.82 31.91
CA TRP A 75 15.94 -32.18 30.63
C TRP A 75 14.56 -32.53 30.06
N LEU A 76 14.15 -33.80 30.11
CA LEU A 76 12.80 -34.22 29.70
C LEU A 76 11.72 -33.52 30.52
N SER A 77 11.92 -33.44 31.84
CA SER A 77 10.99 -32.76 32.76
C SER A 77 10.91 -31.26 32.47
N ALA A 78 12.05 -30.59 32.25
CA ALA A 78 12.10 -29.18 31.86
C ALA A 78 11.48 -28.93 30.49
N SER A 79 11.64 -29.84 29.53
CA SER A 79 11.01 -29.76 28.21
C SER A 79 9.49 -29.90 28.31
N GLY A 80 9.00 -30.79 29.18
CA GLY A 80 7.58 -30.90 29.49
C GLY A 80 7.00 -29.64 30.14
N ALA A 81 7.76 -28.96 31.01
CA ALA A 81 7.34 -27.68 31.58
C ALA A 81 7.27 -26.56 30.53
N HIS A 82 8.25 -26.49 29.62
CA HIS A 82 8.22 -25.55 28.49
C HIS A 82 7.01 -25.81 27.56
N ALA A 83 6.68 -27.07 27.30
CA ALA A 83 5.51 -27.42 26.51
C ALA A 83 4.20 -26.96 27.18
N GLU A 84 4.09 -27.04 28.51
CA GLU A 84 2.94 -26.46 29.24
C GLU A 84 2.88 -24.95 29.14
N GLN A 85 4.02 -24.27 29.29
CA GLN A 85 4.10 -22.82 29.13
C GLN A 85 3.66 -22.40 27.72
N ALA A 86 4.10 -23.13 26.68
CA ALA A 86 3.68 -22.88 25.30
C ALA A 86 2.16 -23.07 25.13
N ALA A 87 1.58 -24.12 25.73
CA ALA A 87 0.14 -24.33 25.72
C ALA A 87 -0.61 -23.15 26.37
N GLU A 88 -0.13 -22.66 27.50
CA GLU A 88 -0.79 -21.57 28.22
C GLU A 88 -0.67 -20.23 27.47
N GLN A 89 0.51 -19.92 26.93
CA GLN A 89 0.71 -18.73 26.11
C GLN A 89 -0.16 -18.76 24.83
N ALA A 90 -0.36 -19.93 24.23
CA ALA A 90 -1.27 -20.07 23.09
C ALA A 90 -2.75 -19.77 23.48
N LYS A 91 -3.21 -20.19 24.66
CA LYS A 91 -4.55 -19.82 25.16
C LYS A 91 -4.65 -18.33 25.43
N THR A 92 -3.64 -17.73 26.04
CA THR A 92 -3.60 -16.28 26.28
C THR A 92 -3.60 -15.50 24.97
N ALA A 93 -2.88 -15.96 23.95
CA ALA A 93 -2.93 -15.36 22.61
C ALA A 93 -4.36 -15.36 22.03
N ALA A 94 -5.09 -16.47 22.18
CA ALA A 94 -6.48 -16.56 21.75
C ALA A 94 -7.38 -15.57 22.49
N GLN A 95 -7.18 -15.42 23.80
CA GLN A 95 -7.95 -14.45 24.61
C GLN A 95 -7.66 -13.01 24.21
N VAL A 96 -6.40 -12.67 23.97
CA VAL A 96 -5.99 -11.34 23.49
C VAL A 96 -6.61 -11.02 22.13
N PHE A 97 -6.68 -12.00 21.22
CA PHE A 97 -7.38 -11.85 19.95
C PHE A 97 -8.89 -11.61 20.11
N GLU A 98 -9.57 -12.41 20.93
CA GLU A 98 -11.02 -12.26 21.14
C GLU A 98 -11.36 -10.95 21.86
N ALA A 99 -10.50 -10.51 22.80
CA ALA A 99 -10.65 -9.21 23.46
C ALA A 99 -10.55 -8.06 22.46
N ALA A 100 -9.55 -8.10 21.57
CA ALA A 100 -9.41 -7.10 20.50
C ALA A 100 -10.64 -7.11 19.58
N ARG A 101 -11.08 -8.31 19.16
CA ARG A 101 -12.21 -8.47 18.25
C ARG A 101 -13.53 -7.96 18.84
N ALA A 102 -13.71 -8.08 20.15
CA ALA A 102 -14.89 -7.59 20.84
C ALA A 102 -15.00 -6.06 20.87
N VAL A 103 -13.87 -5.35 20.84
CA VAL A 103 -13.83 -3.87 20.90
C VAL A 103 -13.58 -3.20 19.56
N THR A 104 -13.12 -3.93 18.54
CA THR A 104 -13.02 -3.42 17.17
C THR A 104 -14.39 -3.22 16.54
N VAL A 105 -14.51 -2.17 15.74
CA VAL A 105 -15.74 -1.82 15.05
C VAL A 105 -16.11 -2.93 14.05
N GLN A 106 -17.41 -3.24 13.95
CA GLN A 106 -17.87 -4.21 12.97
C GLN A 106 -17.79 -3.61 11.56
N PRO A 107 -17.26 -4.33 10.55
CA PRO A 107 -17.16 -3.83 9.18
C PRO A 107 -18.48 -3.30 8.59
N GLY A 108 -19.62 -3.90 8.99
CA GLY A 108 -20.96 -3.46 8.57
C GLY A 108 -21.33 -2.06 9.06
N LEU A 109 -20.85 -1.62 10.23
CA LEU A 109 -21.09 -0.27 10.75
C LEU A 109 -20.30 0.77 9.98
N VAL A 110 -19.05 0.45 9.63
CA VAL A 110 -18.21 1.30 8.78
C VAL A 110 -18.85 1.47 7.40
N ALA A 111 -19.27 0.35 6.78
CA ALA A 111 -19.96 0.38 5.49
C ALA A 111 -21.28 1.17 5.53
N ALA A 112 -22.08 1.02 6.59
CA ALA A 112 -23.33 1.76 6.77
C ALA A 112 -23.08 3.27 6.87
N ASN A 113 -22.06 3.69 7.62
CA ASN A 113 -21.66 5.10 7.72
C ASN A 113 -21.25 5.68 6.35
N ARG A 114 -20.41 4.96 5.59
CA ARG A 114 -19.99 5.42 4.25
C ARG A 114 -21.15 5.47 3.26
N ALA A 115 -22.07 4.51 3.31
CA ALA A 115 -23.29 4.52 2.49
C ALA A 115 -24.20 5.72 2.83
N GLN A 116 -24.35 6.03 4.12
CA GLN A 116 -25.10 7.21 4.57
C GLN A 116 -24.45 8.51 4.09
N LEU A 117 -23.12 8.62 4.18
CA LEU A 117 -22.39 9.79 3.68
C LEU A 117 -22.65 10.04 2.18
N VAL A 118 -22.54 8.99 1.35
CA VAL A 118 -22.81 9.10 -0.10
C VAL A 118 -24.24 9.59 -0.36
N SER A 119 -25.23 9.09 0.38
CA SER A 119 -26.62 9.54 0.26
C SER A 119 -26.81 11.01 0.67
N LEU A 120 -26.18 11.43 1.77
CA LEU A 120 -26.23 12.81 2.25
C LEU A 120 -25.57 13.79 1.26
N VAL A 121 -24.40 13.43 0.73
CA VAL A 121 -23.68 14.22 -0.28
C VAL A 121 -24.48 14.31 -1.57
N GLY A 122 -25.03 13.20 -2.06
CA GLY A 122 -25.85 13.16 -3.28
C GLY A 122 -27.12 14.00 -3.21
N SER A 123 -27.63 14.27 -2.00
CA SER A 123 -28.80 15.14 -1.77
C SER A 123 -28.44 16.55 -1.30
N ASN A 124 -27.16 16.91 -1.20
CA ASN A 124 -26.71 18.18 -0.62
C ASN A 124 -26.69 19.36 -1.62
N LEU A 125 -27.65 19.44 -2.54
CA LEU A 125 -27.66 20.42 -3.63
C LEU A 125 -27.60 21.88 -3.15
N PHE A 126 -28.22 22.18 -2.00
CA PHE A 126 -28.28 23.52 -1.40
C PHE A 126 -27.46 23.65 -0.10
N GLY A 127 -26.60 22.68 0.22
CA GLY A 127 -25.81 22.70 1.45
C GLY A 127 -26.57 22.37 2.74
N GLN A 128 -27.87 22.04 2.66
CA GLN A 128 -28.74 21.78 3.83
C GLN A 128 -28.30 20.55 4.65
N ASN A 129 -27.63 19.58 4.02
CA ASN A 129 -27.14 18.38 4.69
C ASN A 129 -25.75 18.57 5.31
N ALA A 130 -25.12 19.74 5.22
CA ALA A 130 -23.76 19.95 5.74
C ALA A 130 -23.58 19.54 7.22
N PRO A 131 -24.53 19.82 8.15
CA PRO A 131 -24.42 19.35 9.54
C PRO A 131 -24.50 17.82 9.68
N ALA A 132 -25.32 17.17 8.87
CA ALA A 132 -25.46 15.71 8.87
C ALA A 132 -24.22 15.02 8.27
N ILE A 133 -23.62 15.60 7.24
CA ILE A 133 -22.34 15.17 6.66
C ILE A 133 -21.23 15.26 7.71
N ALA A 134 -21.12 16.40 8.41
CA ALA A 134 -20.14 16.58 9.48
C ALA A 134 -20.33 15.56 10.63
N THR A 135 -21.58 15.21 10.95
CA THR A 135 -21.87 14.18 11.96
C THR A 135 -21.44 12.79 11.49
N ALA A 136 -21.69 12.45 10.22
CA ALA A 136 -21.27 11.16 9.66
C ALA A 136 -19.74 11.03 9.60
N GLU A 137 -19.02 12.08 9.19
CA GLU A 137 -17.56 12.09 9.22
C GLU A 137 -17.01 12.02 10.66
N ALA A 138 -17.61 12.71 11.63
CA ALA A 138 -17.21 12.61 13.03
C ALA A 138 -17.40 11.20 13.61
N GLN A 139 -18.48 10.50 13.24
CA GLN A 139 -18.68 9.09 13.62
C GLN A 139 -17.64 8.17 12.97
N TYR A 140 -17.25 8.46 11.72
CA TYR A 140 -16.20 7.72 11.04
C TYR A 140 -14.84 7.87 11.74
N GLU A 141 -14.48 9.10 12.13
CA GLU A 141 -13.27 9.37 12.91
C GLU A 141 -13.28 8.68 14.29
N GLN A 142 -14.45 8.57 14.93
CA GLN A 142 -14.59 7.80 16.17
C GLN A 142 -14.36 6.30 15.96
N MET A 143 -14.93 5.73 14.89
CA MET A 143 -14.70 4.33 14.53
C MET A 143 -13.22 4.07 14.23
N TRP A 144 -12.57 5.00 13.53
CA TRP A 144 -11.13 4.94 13.27
C TRP A 144 -10.31 4.93 14.57
N ALA A 145 -10.57 5.87 15.48
CA ALA A 145 -9.87 5.95 16.76
C ALA A 145 -10.07 4.68 17.61
N GLN A 146 -11.30 4.13 17.64
CA GLN A 146 -11.61 2.91 18.36
C GLN A 146 -10.82 1.70 17.81
N ASP A 147 -10.77 1.54 16.48
CA ASP A 147 -10.00 0.48 15.84
C ASP A 147 -8.50 0.60 16.07
N VAL A 148 -7.96 1.82 16.06
CA VAL A 148 -6.55 2.07 16.36
C VAL A 148 -6.21 1.64 17.79
N VAL A 149 -7.04 2.02 18.77
CA VAL A 149 -6.85 1.61 20.17
C VAL A 149 -6.91 0.08 20.31
N ALA A 150 -7.93 -0.55 19.71
CA ALA A 150 -8.07 -2.00 19.73
C ALA A 150 -6.84 -2.74 19.18
N MET A 151 -6.28 -2.25 18.06
CA MET A 151 -5.10 -2.84 17.44
C MET A 151 -3.82 -2.60 18.23
N LEU A 152 -3.68 -1.45 18.91
CA LEU A 152 -2.55 -1.17 19.79
C LEU A 152 -2.57 -2.07 21.03
N ASP A 153 -3.74 -2.24 21.65
CA ASP A 153 -3.92 -3.14 22.79
C ASP A 153 -3.69 -4.60 22.39
N TYR A 154 -4.20 -5.01 21.22
CA TYR A 154 -3.91 -6.33 20.65
C TYR A 154 -2.41 -6.57 20.47
N HIS A 155 -1.70 -5.59 19.88
CA HIS A 155 -0.26 -5.68 19.67
C HIS A 155 0.51 -5.75 20.99
N ALA A 156 0.15 -4.92 21.98
CA ALA A 156 0.77 -4.95 23.30
C ALA A 156 0.56 -6.31 23.99
N GLY A 157 -0.68 -6.82 23.97
CA GLY A 157 -1.03 -8.12 24.52
C GLY A 157 -0.27 -9.26 23.82
N ALA A 158 -0.29 -9.30 22.50
CA ALA A 158 0.40 -10.34 21.71
C ALA A 158 1.92 -10.28 21.91
N SER A 159 2.50 -9.08 22.02
CA SER A 159 3.92 -8.90 22.32
C SER A 159 4.27 -9.42 23.71
N SER A 160 3.41 -9.21 24.71
CA SER A 160 3.62 -9.73 26.07
C SER A 160 3.57 -11.27 26.11
N VAL A 161 2.65 -11.89 25.36
CA VAL A 161 2.54 -13.34 25.20
C VAL A 161 3.81 -13.91 24.56
N ALA A 162 4.29 -13.28 23.48
CA ALA A 162 5.52 -13.69 22.82
C ALA A 162 6.76 -13.55 23.73
N ALA A 163 6.84 -12.46 24.50
CA ALA A 163 7.95 -12.22 25.44
C ALA A 163 7.94 -13.18 26.64
N ALA A 164 6.77 -13.71 27.01
CA ALA A 164 6.62 -14.65 28.12
C ALA A 164 7.04 -16.10 27.76
N LEU A 165 7.28 -16.40 26.48
CA LEU A 165 7.80 -17.69 26.04
C LEU A 165 9.31 -17.76 26.24
N THR A 166 9.78 -18.66 27.11
CA THR A 166 11.21 -18.88 27.29
C THR A 166 11.77 -19.75 26.16
N PRO A 167 12.91 -19.37 25.56
CA PRO A 167 13.58 -20.22 24.56
C PRO A 167 13.94 -21.58 25.16
N LEU A 168 13.68 -22.65 24.41
CA LEU A 168 14.09 -23.99 24.81
C LEU A 168 15.63 -24.07 24.80
N SER A 169 16.23 -24.33 25.96
CA SER A 169 17.65 -24.62 26.07
C SER A 169 17.91 -26.11 25.84
N TRP A 170 18.85 -26.41 24.95
CA TRP A 170 19.39 -27.77 24.81
C TRP A 170 20.14 -28.16 26.08
N PRO A 171 20.14 -29.44 26.48
CA PRO A 171 20.95 -29.86 27.60
C PRO A 171 22.42 -29.71 27.18
N THR A 172 23.08 -28.69 27.70
CA THR A 172 24.53 -28.61 27.63
C THR A 172 25.05 -29.82 28.37
N GLN A 173 25.80 -30.66 27.66
CA GLN A 173 26.49 -31.80 28.23
C GLN A 173 27.53 -31.28 29.23
N THR A 174 27.13 -31.07 30.48
CA THR A 174 28.06 -31.00 31.60
C THR A 174 28.60 -32.41 31.85
N LEU A 175 29.50 -32.86 30.98
CA LEU A 175 30.55 -33.85 31.34
C LEU A 175 31.55 -33.20 32.32
N ALA A 176 31.06 -32.53 33.36
CA ALA A 176 31.88 -31.86 34.37
C ALA A 176 32.60 -32.86 35.31
N GLY A 177 32.48 -34.17 35.07
CA GLY A 177 33.12 -35.22 35.86
C GLY A 177 34.43 -35.78 35.31
N LEU A 178 34.90 -35.37 34.12
CA LEU A 178 36.19 -35.82 33.58
C LEU A 178 37.29 -34.81 33.93
N ALA A 179 37.62 -34.70 35.22
CA ALA A 179 38.79 -33.96 35.67
C ALA A 179 40.06 -34.83 35.57
N ALA A 180 40.81 -34.73 34.46
CA ALA A 180 42.26 -34.93 34.37
C ALA A 180 42.80 -34.50 32.98
N PRO A 181 44.06 -34.02 32.88
CA PRO A 181 44.47 -32.63 32.99
C PRO A 181 44.53 -31.88 31.64
N ALA A 182 44.41 -30.57 31.76
CA ALA A 182 44.57 -29.58 30.72
C ALA A 182 45.96 -29.65 30.04
N ALA A 183 46.05 -30.24 28.85
CA ALA A 183 47.22 -30.11 27.97
C ALA A 183 46.89 -30.50 26.50
N ALA A 184 45.79 -29.99 25.94
CA ALA A 184 45.56 -29.99 24.49
C ALA A 184 44.45 -28.99 24.12
N LEU A 185 44.67 -27.70 24.42
CA LEU A 185 43.77 -26.64 23.97
C LEU A 185 44.02 -26.33 22.50
N GLY A 186 43.23 -26.98 21.64
CA GLY A 186 43.02 -26.63 20.25
C GLY A 186 41.56 -26.89 19.88
N SER A 187 40.70 -25.93 20.21
CA SER A 187 39.37 -25.68 19.60
C SER A 187 38.48 -26.88 19.27
N VAL A 188 37.57 -27.25 20.18
CA VAL A 188 36.46 -28.18 19.88
C VAL A 188 35.16 -27.41 19.65
N ALA A 189 34.93 -26.98 18.41
CA ALA A 189 33.57 -26.89 17.90
C ALA A 189 33.08 -28.33 17.71
N ARG A 190 32.12 -28.78 18.50
CA ARG A 190 31.59 -30.14 18.38
C ARG A 190 30.60 -30.20 17.21
N SER A 191 31.15 -30.45 16.03
CA SER A 191 30.44 -30.80 14.80
C SER A 191 29.71 -32.13 14.97
N ILE A 192 28.50 -32.27 14.41
CA ILE A 192 27.79 -33.56 14.33
C ILE A 192 28.48 -34.41 13.25
N SER A 193 29.49 -35.18 13.62
CA SER A 193 30.41 -35.83 12.66
C SER A 193 30.01 -37.22 12.14
N PHE A 194 28.71 -37.56 12.08
CA PHE A 194 28.27 -38.87 11.59
C PHE A 194 27.11 -38.77 10.62
N ASN A 195 27.18 -39.55 9.54
CA ASN A 195 26.12 -39.74 8.56
C ASN A 195 25.29 -40.99 8.89
N VAL A 196 24.00 -40.98 8.56
CA VAL A 196 23.07 -42.10 8.65
C VAL A 196 22.70 -42.54 7.23
N GLY A 197 23.06 -43.77 6.86
CA GLY A 197 22.81 -44.36 5.54
C GLY A 197 24.08 -44.54 4.70
N PHE A 198 23.95 -44.71 3.39
CA PHE A 198 25.03 -45.23 2.53
C PHE A 198 25.65 -44.18 1.60
N ALA A 199 26.97 -44.24 1.41
CA ALA A 199 27.71 -43.44 0.44
C ALA A 199 27.53 -41.91 0.59
N ASN A 200 27.36 -41.40 1.81
CA ASN A 200 27.36 -39.97 2.09
C ASN A 200 28.79 -39.46 2.33
N ALA A 201 29.14 -38.30 1.77
CA ALA A 201 30.40 -37.58 1.97
C ALA A 201 30.13 -36.23 2.64
N GLY A 202 30.78 -35.96 3.77
CA GLY A 202 30.48 -34.82 4.65
C GLY A 202 29.88 -35.28 5.98
N GLN A 203 29.14 -34.42 6.67
CA GLN A 203 28.69 -34.62 8.06
C GLN A 203 27.19 -34.44 8.25
N GLY A 204 26.58 -35.20 9.16
CA GLY A 204 25.18 -35.01 9.56
C GLY A 204 24.14 -35.35 8.49
N ASN A 205 24.50 -36.09 7.43
CA ASN A 205 23.56 -36.47 6.38
C ASN A 205 22.70 -37.68 6.79
N VAL A 206 21.44 -37.71 6.36
CA VAL A 206 20.49 -38.83 6.52
C VAL A 206 19.98 -39.25 5.15
N GLY A 207 20.24 -40.48 4.74
CA GLY A 207 19.86 -41.02 3.44
C GLY A 207 21.07 -41.57 2.68
N ALA A 208 21.13 -41.36 1.36
CA ALA A 208 22.21 -41.94 0.56
C ALA A 208 22.76 -41.03 -0.54
N ALA A 209 24.04 -41.23 -0.87
CA ALA A 209 24.74 -40.55 -1.96
C ALA A 209 24.77 -39.01 -1.85
N ASN A 210 24.65 -38.44 -0.64
CA ASN A 210 24.75 -37.00 -0.43
C ASN A 210 26.22 -36.55 -0.35
N ILE A 211 26.54 -35.38 -0.91
CA ILE A 211 27.84 -34.72 -0.86
C ILE A 211 27.66 -33.34 -0.22
N GLY A 212 28.26 -33.11 0.95
CA GLY A 212 28.09 -31.91 1.78
C GLY A 212 27.50 -32.25 3.14
N ASP A 213 26.95 -31.27 3.86
CA ASP A 213 26.57 -31.45 5.26
C ASP A 213 25.05 -31.32 5.49
N PHE A 214 24.52 -32.04 6.48
CA PHE A 214 23.15 -31.89 6.98
C PHE A 214 22.02 -32.10 5.95
N ASN A 215 22.24 -32.97 4.94
CA ASN A 215 21.20 -33.29 3.96
C ASN A 215 20.30 -34.43 4.43
N LEU A 216 18.99 -34.33 4.19
CA LEU A 216 17.98 -35.37 4.40
C LEU A 216 17.41 -35.82 3.05
N GLY A 217 17.78 -37.02 2.59
CA GLY A 217 17.27 -37.64 1.36
C GLY A 217 18.38 -38.23 0.49
N LEU A 218 18.19 -38.21 -0.84
CA LEU A 218 19.05 -38.94 -1.76
C LEU A 218 19.77 -38.02 -2.74
N GLY A 219 21.08 -38.21 -2.92
CA GLY A 219 21.82 -37.63 -4.04
C GLY A 219 21.92 -36.11 -4.05
N ASN A 220 21.89 -35.45 -2.88
CA ASN A 220 22.05 -34.00 -2.79
C ASN A 220 23.53 -33.59 -2.85
N ILE A 221 23.84 -32.45 -3.46
CA ILE A 221 25.16 -31.82 -3.48
C ILE A 221 25.05 -30.43 -2.86
N GLY A 222 25.80 -30.16 -1.79
CA GLY A 222 25.69 -28.96 -0.96
C GLY A 222 25.13 -29.29 0.42
N SER A 223 24.59 -28.31 1.14
CA SER A 223 24.30 -28.47 2.58
C SER A 223 22.89 -28.09 2.99
N GLY A 224 22.31 -28.81 3.96
CA GLY A 224 21.02 -28.48 4.57
C GLY A 224 19.80 -28.75 3.68
N ASN A 225 19.91 -29.60 2.67
CA ASN A 225 18.79 -29.90 1.78
C ASN A 225 17.87 -30.99 2.35
N VAL A 226 16.56 -30.85 2.15
CA VAL A 226 15.52 -31.84 2.47
C VAL A 226 14.83 -32.27 1.18
N GLY A 227 14.96 -33.54 0.80
CA GLY A 227 14.48 -34.10 -0.46
C GLY A 227 15.62 -34.70 -1.27
N SER A 228 15.46 -34.85 -2.59
CA SER A 228 16.43 -35.61 -3.41
C SER A 228 16.93 -34.85 -4.63
N GLY A 229 18.19 -35.07 -5.00
CA GLY A 229 18.78 -34.56 -6.23
C GLY A 229 18.95 -33.04 -6.27
N ASN A 230 19.06 -32.38 -5.11
CA ASN A 230 19.29 -30.94 -5.06
C ASN A 230 20.78 -30.60 -5.24
N ILE A 231 21.09 -29.48 -5.88
CA ILE A 231 22.44 -28.91 -6.01
C ILE A 231 22.42 -27.49 -5.45
N GLY A 232 23.11 -27.24 -4.35
CA GLY A 232 23.08 -25.97 -3.60
C GLY A 232 22.68 -26.22 -2.14
N GLY A 233 22.17 -25.20 -1.44
CA GLY A 233 21.92 -25.30 0.00
C GLY A 233 20.50 -24.96 0.45
N ILE A 234 20.07 -25.54 1.58
CA ILE A 234 18.84 -25.16 2.28
C ILE A 234 17.58 -25.28 1.39
N ASN A 235 17.55 -26.27 0.48
CA ASN A 235 16.37 -26.52 -0.34
C ASN A 235 15.42 -27.51 0.36
N VAL A 236 14.11 -27.29 0.27
CA VAL A 236 13.06 -28.21 0.72
C VAL A 236 12.25 -28.65 -0.50
N GLY A 237 12.49 -29.85 -1.02
CA GLY A 237 11.96 -30.32 -2.28
C GLY A 237 12.99 -31.16 -3.03
N SER A 238 12.70 -31.53 -4.27
CA SER A 238 13.59 -32.38 -5.06
C SER A 238 13.98 -31.72 -6.39
N GLY A 239 15.20 -31.98 -6.85
CA GLY A 239 15.68 -31.56 -8.16
C GLY A 239 15.91 -30.06 -8.29
N ASN A 240 16.15 -29.35 -7.19
CA ASN A 240 16.46 -27.92 -7.23
C ASN A 240 17.95 -27.69 -7.55
N ARG A 241 18.27 -26.62 -8.29
CA ARG A 241 19.64 -26.11 -8.45
C ARG A 241 19.68 -24.64 -8.04
N GLY A 242 20.44 -24.33 -7.00
CA GLY A 242 20.42 -23.06 -6.28
C GLY A 242 20.12 -23.31 -4.80
N SER A 243 19.85 -22.25 -4.05
CA SER A 243 19.71 -22.28 -2.60
C SER A 243 18.38 -21.72 -2.12
N CYS A 244 17.95 -22.13 -0.93
CA CYS A 244 16.76 -21.62 -0.24
C CYS A 244 15.45 -21.80 -1.01
N ASN A 245 15.34 -22.82 -1.87
CA ASN A 245 14.10 -23.10 -2.60
C ASN A 245 13.15 -23.99 -1.79
N ILE A 246 11.84 -23.75 -1.89
CA ILE A 246 10.78 -24.59 -1.34
C ILE A 246 9.92 -25.11 -2.49
N GLY A 247 9.77 -26.43 -2.61
CA GLY A 247 9.16 -27.12 -3.73
C GLY A 247 10.19 -27.67 -4.73
N PRO A 248 9.77 -28.57 -5.65
CA PRO A 248 10.69 -29.23 -6.59
C PRO A 248 10.98 -28.47 -7.88
N GLY A 249 12.13 -28.79 -8.48
CA GLY A 249 12.49 -28.47 -9.86
C GLY A 249 12.86 -27.01 -10.12
N ASN A 250 13.15 -26.22 -9.09
CA ASN A 250 13.52 -24.81 -9.25
C ASN A 250 15.00 -24.67 -9.65
N LEU A 251 15.29 -23.74 -10.56
CA LEU A 251 16.63 -23.33 -10.99
C LEU A 251 16.83 -21.84 -10.66
N GLY A 252 17.68 -21.56 -9.69
CA GLY A 252 17.88 -20.24 -9.07
C GLY A 252 17.67 -20.31 -7.56
N ASP A 253 17.70 -19.17 -6.88
CA ASP A 253 17.64 -19.05 -5.43
C ASP A 253 16.29 -18.50 -4.94
N TYR A 254 15.91 -18.84 -3.70
CA TYR A 254 14.75 -18.29 -2.99
C TYR A 254 13.37 -18.49 -3.66
N ASN A 255 13.22 -19.52 -4.51
CA ASN A 255 11.93 -19.80 -5.14
C ASN A 255 11.00 -20.61 -4.23
N ILE A 256 9.70 -20.33 -4.30
CA ILE A 256 8.65 -21.11 -3.61
C ILE A 256 7.66 -21.63 -4.66
N GLY A 257 7.65 -22.94 -4.88
CA GLY A 257 6.71 -23.63 -5.77
C GLY A 257 7.40 -24.60 -6.72
N LEU A 258 6.85 -24.79 -7.92
CA LEU A 258 7.30 -25.83 -8.86
C LEU A 258 7.97 -25.20 -10.08
N GLY A 259 9.17 -25.65 -10.41
CA GLY A 259 9.75 -25.45 -11.74
C GLY A 259 10.05 -24.00 -12.11
N ASN A 260 10.31 -23.12 -11.14
CA ASN A 260 10.68 -21.73 -11.43
C ASN A 260 12.14 -21.66 -11.93
N LEU A 261 12.37 -20.83 -12.94
CA LEU A 261 13.67 -20.49 -13.50
C LEU A 261 13.96 -19.03 -13.19
N GLY A 262 15.05 -18.73 -12.47
CA GLY A 262 15.34 -17.40 -11.94
C GLY A 262 15.23 -17.37 -10.42
N ASP A 263 15.29 -16.18 -9.83
CA ASP A 263 15.38 -15.99 -8.39
C ASP A 263 14.10 -15.40 -7.78
N SER A 264 13.84 -15.69 -6.50
CA SER A 264 12.79 -15.07 -5.68
C SER A 264 11.36 -15.17 -6.25
N SER A 265 11.05 -16.18 -7.06
CA SER A 265 9.72 -16.36 -7.63
C SER A 265 8.82 -17.27 -6.78
N VAL A 266 7.53 -16.98 -6.74
CA VAL A 266 6.50 -17.76 -6.03
C VAL A 266 5.46 -18.29 -7.01
N GLY A 267 5.30 -19.60 -7.10
CA GLY A 267 4.28 -20.26 -7.90
C GLY A 267 4.85 -21.31 -8.85
N PHE A 268 4.33 -21.36 -10.08
CA PHE A 268 4.52 -22.49 -10.99
C PHE A 268 5.11 -22.06 -12.32
N GLY A 269 6.29 -22.58 -12.67
CA GLY A 269 6.84 -22.47 -14.01
C GLY A 269 7.16 -21.04 -14.45
N ASN A 270 7.47 -20.14 -13.52
CA ASN A 270 7.88 -18.78 -13.89
C ASN A 270 9.31 -18.78 -14.44
N ALA A 271 9.60 -17.89 -15.38
CA ALA A 271 10.92 -17.68 -15.97
C ALA A 271 11.36 -16.21 -15.76
N GLY A 272 12.52 -16.00 -15.13
CA GLY A 272 12.96 -14.71 -14.61
C GLY A 272 12.58 -14.51 -13.14
N ASP A 273 12.85 -13.31 -12.61
CA ASP A 273 12.94 -13.12 -11.16
C ASP A 273 11.70 -12.43 -10.56
N HIS A 274 11.48 -12.65 -9.26
CA HIS A 274 10.45 -11.97 -8.45
C HIS A 274 9.00 -12.15 -8.96
N ASN A 275 8.72 -13.17 -9.76
CA ASN A 275 7.39 -13.39 -10.31
C ASN A 275 6.50 -14.12 -9.30
N VAL A 276 5.22 -13.74 -9.21
CA VAL A 276 4.21 -14.39 -8.38
C VAL A 276 3.06 -14.89 -9.26
N GLY A 277 2.89 -16.21 -9.34
CA GLY A 277 1.79 -16.84 -10.08
C GLY A 277 2.26 -17.96 -11.00
N VAL A 278 1.72 -18.03 -12.22
CA VAL A 278 1.91 -19.18 -13.11
C VAL A 278 2.42 -18.75 -14.48
N GLY A 279 3.54 -19.31 -14.91
CA GLY A 279 4.04 -19.16 -16.27
C GLY A 279 4.41 -17.74 -16.67
N ASN A 280 4.73 -16.86 -15.72
CA ASN A 280 5.17 -15.51 -16.03
C ASN A 280 6.61 -15.53 -16.53
N ALA A 281 6.93 -14.68 -17.50
CA ALA A 281 8.25 -14.48 -18.08
C ALA A 281 8.72 -13.03 -17.88
N GLY A 282 9.90 -12.84 -17.29
CA GLY A 282 10.49 -11.52 -17.02
C GLY A 282 10.57 -11.23 -15.53
N PHE A 283 10.31 -9.99 -15.11
CA PHE A 283 10.61 -9.53 -13.75
C PHE A 283 9.38 -8.99 -13.00
N ASN A 284 9.17 -9.42 -11.76
CA ASN A 284 8.18 -8.82 -10.85
C ASN A 284 6.73 -8.80 -11.40
N ASN A 285 6.33 -9.86 -12.12
CA ASN A 285 4.95 -10.00 -12.61
C ASN A 285 4.08 -10.74 -11.59
N PHE A 286 2.82 -10.31 -11.43
CA PHE A 286 1.80 -10.97 -10.62
C PHE A 286 0.67 -11.50 -11.53
N GLY A 287 0.42 -12.81 -11.52
CA GLY A 287 -0.72 -13.42 -12.22
C GLY A 287 -0.33 -14.57 -13.15
N PHE A 288 -0.91 -14.62 -14.35
CA PHE A 288 -0.81 -15.78 -15.26
C PHE A 288 -0.26 -15.39 -16.62
N ALA A 289 0.78 -16.09 -17.09
CA ALA A 289 1.30 -15.99 -18.45
C ALA A 289 1.65 -14.55 -18.89
N ASN A 290 2.09 -13.69 -17.97
CA ASN A 290 2.53 -12.34 -18.30
C ASN A 290 3.97 -12.37 -18.80
N THR A 291 4.28 -11.61 -19.85
CA THR A 291 5.63 -11.43 -20.41
C THR A 291 6.06 -9.96 -20.32
N GLY A 292 7.21 -9.71 -19.69
CA GLY A 292 7.77 -8.38 -19.46
C GLY A 292 7.97 -8.13 -17.97
N SER A 293 7.81 -6.89 -17.52
CA SER A 293 8.14 -6.47 -16.16
C SER A 293 6.98 -5.76 -15.46
N ASN A 294 6.81 -5.99 -14.15
CA ASN A 294 5.83 -5.27 -13.32
C ASN A 294 4.37 -5.39 -13.77
N ASN A 295 3.98 -6.47 -14.46
CA ASN A 295 2.60 -6.66 -14.90
C ASN A 295 1.74 -7.31 -13.81
N ILE A 296 0.46 -6.92 -13.72
CA ILE A 296 -0.53 -7.53 -12.83
C ILE A 296 -1.74 -7.99 -13.66
N GLY A 297 -1.86 -9.28 -13.93
CA GLY A 297 -2.97 -9.74 -14.77
C GLY A 297 -2.80 -11.11 -15.43
N ILE A 298 -3.44 -11.27 -16.60
CA ILE A 298 -3.48 -12.51 -17.36
C ILE A 298 -3.04 -12.24 -18.81
N GLY A 299 -1.97 -12.91 -19.25
CA GLY A 299 -1.54 -12.93 -20.65
C GLY A 299 -1.02 -11.60 -21.18
N LEU A 300 -0.54 -10.70 -20.32
CA LEU A 300 -0.02 -9.38 -20.68
C LEU A 300 1.34 -9.49 -21.40
N SER A 301 1.60 -8.63 -22.38
CA SER A 301 2.91 -8.54 -23.05
C SER A 301 3.37 -7.09 -23.13
N GLY A 302 4.47 -6.77 -22.43
CA GLY A 302 5.00 -5.42 -22.22
C GLY A 302 5.30 -5.16 -20.74
N ASP A 303 5.51 -3.91 -20.35
CA ASP A 303 5.91 -3.56 -18.97
C ASP A 303 4.85 -2.70 -18.27
N GLY A 304 4.63 -2.91 -16.97
CA GLY A 304 3.78 -2.08 -16.11
C GLY A 304 2.28 -2.16 -16.39
N GLN A 305 1.80 -3.22 -17.04
CA GLN A 305 0.39 -3.33 -17.41
C GLN A 305 -0.46 -3.95 -16.31
N VAL A 306 -1.73 -3.55 -16.21
CA VAL A 306 -2.72 -4.17 -15.34
C VAL A 306 -3.97 -4.54 -16.14
N GLY A 307 -4.33 -5.83 -16.20
CA GLY A 307 -5.54 -6.29 -16.91
C GLY A 307 -5.44 -7.68 -17.57
N ILE A 308 -6.06 -7.83 -18.74
CA ILE A 308 -6.05 -9.06 -19.55
C ILE A 308 -5.41 -8.73 -20.91
N GLY A 309 -4.33 -9.42 -21.27
CA GLY A 309 -3.41 -8.99 -22.33
C GLY A 309 -3.88 -9.11 -23.76
N ALA A 310 -4.98 -9.82 -24.05
CA ALA A 310 -5.64 -9.67 -25.35
C ALA A 310 -6.24 -8.27 -25.55
N LEU A 311 -6.36 -7.49 -24.47
CA LEU A 311 -7.07 -6.22 -24.47
C LEU A 311 -6.12 -5.03 -24.36
N ASN A 312 -4.90 -5.12 -23.82
CA ASN A 312 -3.98 -3.98 -23.80
C ASN A 312 -2.72 -4.22 -24.64
N SER A 313 -2.15 -3.16 -25.21
CA SER A 313 -0.87 -3.19 -25.92
C SER A 313 -0.01 -1.96 -25.60
N GLY A 314 1.31 -2.14 -25.54
CA GLY A 314 2.25 -1.08 -25.14
C GLY A 314 2.69 -1.19 -23.67
N THR A 315 2.94 -0.07 -23.01
CA THR A 315 3.58 -0.02 -21.67
C THR A 315 2.74 0.79 -20.68
N GLY A 316 2.69 0.38 -19.40
CA GLY A 316 2.10 1.18 -18.32
C GLY A 316 0.57 1.30 -18.34
N ASN A 317 -0.13 0.60 -19.23
CA ASN A 317 -1.59 0.73 -19.36
C ASN A 317 -2.33 -0.01 -18.24
N ILE A 318 -3.32 0.65 -17.64
CA ILE A 318 -4.20 0.10 -16.59
C ILE A 318 -5.64 0.04 -17.14
N GLY A 319 -6.24 -1.14 -17.22
CA GLY A 319 -7.63 -1.33 -17.67
C GLY A 319 -7.76 -2.29 -18.84
N LEU A 320 -8.57 -1.98 -19.87
CA LEU A 320 -8.80 -2.86 -21.04
C LEU A 320 -8.88 -2.05 -22.34
N PHE A 321 -8.47 -2.64 -23.47
CA PHE A 321 -8.55 -2.03 -24.80
C PHE A 321 -7.64 -0.80 -25.00
N ASN A 322 -6.64 -0.60 -24.14
CA ASN A 322 -5.71 0.52 -24.27
C ASN A 322 -4.52 0.18 -25.18
N SER A 323 -4.04 1.16 -25.94
CA SER A 323 -2.84 1.04 -26.79
C SER A 323 -1.89 2.22 -26.60
N GLY A 324 -0.60 1.97 -26.42
CA GLY A 324 0.41 3.01 -26.21
C GLY A 324 0.94 3.01 -24.78
N THR A 325 1.10 4.18 -24.17
CA THR A 325 1.85 4.35 -22.92
C THR A 325 0.99 4.98 -21.82
N ASP A 326 1.02 4.42 -20.61
CA ASP A 326 0.45 5.01 -19.38
C ASP A 326 -1.03 5.42 -19.46
N ASN A 327 -1.84 4.71 -20.26
CA ASN A 327 -3.27 5.00 -20.36
C ASN A 327 -4.07 4.26 -19.28
N ILE A 328 -5.08 4.92 -18.71
CA ILE A 328 -5.90 4.41 -17.61
C ILE A 328 -7.37 4.32 -18.03
N GLU A 329 -8.02 3.21 -17.66
CA GLU A 329 -9.40 2.80 -17.99
C GLU A 329 -9.55 2.11 -19.36
N LEU A 330 -10.32 2.64 -20.32
CA LEU A 330 -10.78 1.85 -21.48
C LEU A 330 -10.53 2.51 -22.83
N PHE A 331 -10.16 1.72 -23.85
CA PHE A 331 -10.13 2.13 -25.26
C PHE A 331 -9.26 3.36 -25.58
N ASN A 332 -8.32 3.73 -24.71
CA ASN A 332 -7.46 4.89 -24.94
C ASN A 332 -6.28 4.54 -25.86
N SER A 333 -5.88 5.50 -26.70
CA SER A 333 -4.69 5.38 -27.54
C SER A 333 -3.74 6.57 -27.41
N GLY A 334 -2.43 6.32 -27.39
CA GLY A 334 -1.40 7.34 -27.22
C GLY A 334 -0.79 7.32 -25.82
N THR A 335 -0.53 8.49 -25.22
CA THR A 335 0.23 8.61 -23.96
C THR A 335 -0.57 9.26 -22.84
N GLY A 336 -0.62 8.63 -21.66
CA GLY A 336 -1.04 9.31 -20.43
C GLY A 336 -2.51 9.75 -20.40
N ASN A 337 -3.39 9.11 -21.17
CA ASN A 337 -4.82 9.43 -21.16
C ASN A 337 -5.54 8.76 -19.98
N PHE A 338 -6.49 9.46 -19.38
CA PHE A 338 -7.34 8.96 -18.30
C PHE A 338 -8.81 9.02 -18.73
N GLY A 339 -9.49 7.86 -18.79
CA GLY A 339 -10.92 7.81 -19.10
C GLY A 339 -11.26 6.83 -20.24
N ILE A 340 -12.28 7.13 -21.06
CA ILE A 340 -12.73 6.18 -22.09
C ILE A 340 -12.57 6.75 -23.49
N GLY A 341 -11.86 6.03 -24.35
CA GLY A 341 -11.83 6.26 -25.79
C GLY A 341 -11.13 7.57 -26.20
N ASN A 342 -10.20 8.07 -25.40
CA ASN A 342 -9.39 9.24 -25.77
C ASN A 342 -8.24 8.81 -26.69
N SER A 343 -7.86 9.66 -27.65
CA SER A 343 -6.76 9.39 -28.57
C SER A 343 -5.80 10.57 -28.67
N GLY A 344 -4.49 10.33 -28.50
CA GLY A 344 -3.47 11.38 -28.42
C GLY A 344 -2.85 11.38 -27.02
N ASP A 345 -2.46 12.55 -26.50
CA ASP A 345 -1.69 12.61 -25.25
C ASP A 345 -2.39 13.43 -24.15
N TYR A 346 -2.34 12.91 -22.91
CA TYR A 346 -2.77 13.60 -21.68
C TYR A 346 -4.22 14.10 -21.67
N ASN A 347 -5.12 13.42 -22.35
CA ASN A 347 -6.55 13.74 -22.28
C ASN A 347 -7.19 13.11 -21.04
N THR A 348 -8.13 13.83 -20.43
CA THR A 348 -8.96 13.32 -19.32
C THR A 348 -10.44 13.35 -19.68
N GLY A 349 -11.14 12.23 -19.53
CA GLY A 349 -12.59 12.13 -19.76
C GLY A 349 -12.96 11.17 -20.88
N TYR A 350 -13.87 11.55 -21.75
CA TYR A 350 -14.50 10.62 -22.71
C TYR A 350 -14.36 11.11 -24.13
N LEU A 351 -13.84 10.26 -25.02
CA LEU A 351 -13.84 10.46 -26.47
C LEU A 351 -13.14 11.74 -26.92
N ASN A 352 -12.06 12.16 -26.25
CA ASN A 352 -11.31 13.36 -26.64
C ASN A 352 -10.12 13.00 -27.56
N PRO A 353 -10.21 13.27 -28.88
CA PRO A 353 -9.05 13.20 -29.78
C PRO A 353 -8.20 14.48 -29.78
N GLY A 354 -6.88 14.32 -29.85
CA GLY A 354 -5.91 15.43 -29.76
C GLY A 354 -5.18 15.39 -28.42
N ASN A 355 -4.72 16.52 -27.89
CA ASN A 355 -3.89 16.52 -26.67
C ASN A 355 -4.40 17.47 -25.59
N TYR A 356 -4.17 17.11 -24.33
CA TYR A 356 -4.46 17.94 -23.15
C TYR A 356 -5.93 18.40 -23.04
N ASN A 357 -6.87 17.64 -23.59
CA ASN A 357 -8.28 17.96 -23.47
C ASN A 357 -8.87 17.35 -22.20
N THR A 358 -9.76 18.10 -21.54
CA THR A 358 -10.54 17.62 -20.40
C THR A 358 -12.03 17.70 -20.70
N GLY A 359 -12.76 16.59 -20.55
CA GLY A 359 -14.22 16.55 -20.63
C GLY A 359 -14.75 15.53 -21.65
N LEU A 360 -15.72 15.91 -22.48
CA LEU A 360 -16.45 14.99 -23.35
C LEU A 360 -16.37 15.41 -24.82
N ALA A 361 -15.85 14.53 -25.67
CA ALA A 361 -15.88 14.67 -27.13
C ALA A 361 -15.26 15.99 -27.63
N ASN A 362 -14.15 16.41 -27.02
CA ASN A 362 -13.38 17.56 -27.48
C ASN A 362 -12.30 17.11 -28.47
N SER A 363 -12.26 17.74 -29.64
CA SER A 363 -11.25 17.52 -30.67
C SER A 363 -10.36 18.75 -30.84
N GLY A 364 -9.05 18.54 -30.88
CA GLY A 364 -8.03 19.60 -30.95
C GLY A 364 -7.14 19.56 -29.70
N ASP A 365 -6.53 20.68 -29.32
CA ASP A 365 -5.58 20.73 -28.20
C ASP A 365 -6.02 21.73 -27.11
N VAL A 366 -5.80 21.36 -25.84
CA VAL A 366 -5.96 22.24 -24.66
C VAL A 366 -7.40 22.76 -24.48
N ASN A 367 -8.40 21.90 -24.67
CA ASN A 367 -9.80 22.27 -24.45
C ASN A 367 -10.34 21.74 -23.12
N THR A 368 -11.20 22.52 -22.47
CA THR A 368 -11.95 22.07 -21.28
C THR A 368 -13.45 22.21 -21.52
N GLY A 369 -14.21 21.12 -21.39
CA GLY A 369 -15.66 21.13 -21.51
C GLY A 369 -16.21 20.04 -22.43
N ALA A 370 -17.16 20.35 -23.31
CA ALA A 370 -17.80 19.32 -24.13
C ALA A 370 -18.09 19.72 -25.59
N PHE A 371 -17.89 18.79 -26.52
CA PHE A 371 -18.19 18.97 -27.94
C PHE A 371 -17.47 20.17 -28.57
N ILE A 372 -16.23 20.43 -28.14
CA ILE A 372 -15.39 21.49 -28.69
C ILE A 372 -14.61 20.96 -29.91
N SER A 373 -14.60 21.71 -30.99
CA SER A 373 -13.76 21.49 -32.18
C SER A 373 -12.92 22.73 -32.42
N GLY A 374 -11.67 22.73 -31.95
CA GLY A 374 -10.75 23.87 -31.96
C GLY A 374 -9.67 23.71 -30.88
N ASN A 375 -8.90 24.76 -30.63
CA ASN A 375 -7.84 24.76 -29.62
C ASN A 375 -8.08 25.82 -28.54
N TYR A 376 -7.52 25.61 -27.34
CA TYR A 376 -7.51 26.59 -26.24
C TYR A 376 -8.88 27.13 -25.84
N SER A 377 -9.93 26.30 -25.88
CA SER A 377 -11.30 26.74 -25.61
C SER A 377 -11.88 26.14 -24.33
N ASN A 378 -12.76 26.90 -23.67
CA ASN A 378 -13.49 26.48 -22.49
C ASN A 378 -15.01 26.61 -22.69
N GLY A 379 -15.78 25.59 -22.34
CA GLY A 379 -17.25 25.60 -22.41
C GLY A 379 -17.80 24.46 -23.27
N ALA A 380 -18.81 24.73 -24.11
CA ALA A 380 -19.42 23.68 -24.90
C ALA A 380 -19.79 24.13 -26.32
N PHE A 381 -19.77 23.19 -27.26
CA PHE A 381 -20.20 23.36 -28.65
C PHE A 381 -19.42 24.43 -29.46
N TRP A 382 -18.19 24.73 -29.06
CA TRP A 382 -17.33 25.65 -29.79
C TRP A 382 -16.75 25.00 -31.06
N ARG A 383 -16.60 25.79 -32.12
CA ARG A 383 -16.13 25.34 -33.45
C ARG A 383 -14.90 26.14 -33.94
N GLY A 384 -14.24 26.85 -33.03
CA GLY A 384 -13.08 27.67 -33.32
C GLY A 384 -12.18 27.79 -32.09
N ASP A 385 -11.05 28.47 -32.27
CA ASP A 385 -10.02 28.55 -31.24
C ASP A 385 -10.30 29.67 -30.23
N HIS A 386 -9.78 29.54 -29.02
CA HIS A 386 -9.84 30.55 -27.95
C HIS A 386 -11.27 30.99 -27.56
N GLN A 387 -12.25 30.09 -27.64
CA GLN A 387 -13.63 30.40 -27.25
C GLN A 387 -13.83 30.23 -25.74
N GLY A 388 -14.64 31.10 -25.13
CA GLY A 388 -14.84 31.09 -23.67
C GLY A 388 -13.61 31.50 -22.86
N THR A 389 -12.65 32.19 -23.48
CA THR A 389 -11.37 32.61 -22.88
C THR A 389 -11.37 34.02 -22.26
N GLY A 390 -12.51 34.73 -22.25
CA GLY A 390 -12.55 36.14 -21.85
C GLY A 390 -13.70 36.53 -20.91
N ILE A 391 -13.41 37.48 -20.01
CA ILE A 391 -14.41 38.29 -19.29
C ILE A 391 -14.72 39.50 -20.18
N SER A 392 -15.95 39.64 -20.66
CA SER A 392 -16.36 40.82 -21.45
C SER A 392 -16.71 41.98 -20.52
N TYR A 393 -16.08 43.15 -20.70
CA TYR A 393 -16.48 44.42 -20.05
C TYR A 393 -16.83 45.47 -21.11
N SER A 394 -18.02 46.06 -21.02
CA SER A 394 -18.43 47.19 -21.86
C SER A 394 -18.69 48.41 -20.97
N VAL A 395 -17.92 49.48 -21.14
CA VAL A 395 -18.17 50.78 -20.49
C VAL A 395 -18.96 51.64 -21.46
N THR A 396 -20.23 51.93 -21.13
CA THR A 396 -21.07 52.86 -21.89
C THR A 396 -20.96 54.26 -21.27
N ILE A 397 -20.31 55.20 -21.96
CA ILE A 397 -20.31 56.61 -21.56
C ILE A 397 -21.52 57.29 -22.22
N PRO A 398 -22.49 57.84 -21.46
CA PRO A 398 -23.60 58.59 -22.03
C PRO A 398 -23.12 59.88 -22.72
N ALA A 399 -23.82 60.31 -23.78
CA ALA A 399 -23.49 61.55 -24.49
C ALA A 399 -23.51 62.76 -23.54
N ILE A 400 -22.46 63.59 -23.58
CA ILE A 400 -22.36 64.85 -22.83
C ILE A 400 -23.07 65.94 -23.65
N PRO A 401 -24.17 66.55 -23.18
CA PRO A 401 -24.85 67.60 -23.91
C PRO A 401 -24.03 68.91 -23.84
N ILE A 402 -23.43 69.32 -24.97
CA ILE A 402 -22.81 70.64 -25.13
C ILE A 402 -23.78 71.48 -25.98
N ASN A 403 -24.42 72.48 -25.37
CA ASN A 403 -25.18 73.50 -26.11
C ASN A 403 -24.39 74.82 -26.09
N ILE A 404 -23.86 75.21 -27.24
CA ILE A 404 -23.26 76.54 -27.44
C ILE A 404 -24.13 77.26 -28.46
N ASN A 405 -25.01 78.15 -27.99
CA ASN A 405 -25.78 79.02 -28.87
C ASN A 405 -24.99 80.30 -29.10
N GLU A 406 -24.47 80.49 -30.31
CA GLU A 406 -23.85 81.74 -30.73
C GLU A 406 -24.65 82.38 -31.87
N THR A 407 -24.95 83.67 -31.75
CA THR A 407 -25.49 84.50 -32.82
C THR A 407 -24.58 85.71 -32.93
N TYR A 408 -23.89 85.85 -34.06
CA TYR A 408 -23.03 87.01 -34.33
C TYR A 408 -23.78 88.01 -35.21
N SER A 409 -23.77 89.28 -34.83
CA SER A 409 -24.10 90.40 -35.70
C SER A 409 -22.89 91.32 -35.76
N LEU A 410 -22.40 91.56 -36.98
CA LEU A 410 -21.22 92.36 -37.25
C LEU A 410 -21.63 93.83 -37.37
N ASP A 411 -21.14 94.70 -36.49
CA ASP A 411 -20.93 96.11 -36.82
C ASP A 411 -19.93 96.80 -35.86
N ILE A 412 -18.75 97.15 -36.40
CA ILE A 412 -17.75 98.19 -36.01
C ILE A 412 -17.20 98.19 -34.55
N PRO A 413 -15.99 98.74 -34.30
CA PRO A 413 -15.03 98.13 -33.38
C PRO A 413 -15.53 98.18 -31.93
N PHE A 414 -15.72 97.01 -31.31
CA PHE A 414 -16.03 96.91 -29.89
C PHE A 414 -14.97 96.08 -29.17
N THR A 415 -14.67 96.47 -27.94
CA THR A 415 -13.89 95.70 -26.97
C THR A 415 -14.68 94.47 -26.60
N GLU A 416 -14.19 93.28 -26.97
CA GLU A 416 -14.81 92.02 -26.59
C GLU A 416 -14.23 91.56 -25.24
N ASP A 417 -15.03 91.75 -24.18
CA ASP A 417 -14.85 91.00 -22.94
C ASP A 417 -15.56 89.67 -23.13
N ILE A 418 -14.79 88.58 -23.20
CA ILE A 418 -15.36 87.24 -23.15
C ILE A 418 -15.76 87.03 -21.68
N GLY A 419 -16.95 87.54 -21.34
CA GLY A 419 -17.51 87.43 -19.99
C GLY A 419 -17.52 85.98 -19.48
N PRO A 420 -17.69 85.77 -18.17
CA PRO A 420 -17.49 84.48 -17.52
C PRO A 420 -18.28 83.37 -18.23
N ARG A 421 -17.56 82.38 -18.76
CA ARG A 421 -18.15 81.17 -19.36
C ARG A 421 -18.29 80.12 -18.25
N SER A 422 -19.46 79.53 -18.09
CA SER A 422 -19.69 78.49 -17.09
C SER A 422 -20.06 77.16 -17.74
N ILE A 423 -19.35 76.09 -17.38
CA ILE A 423 -19.81 74.72 -17.61
C ILE A 423 -20.69 74.35 -16.42
N ALA A 424 -21.98 74.10 -16.66
CA ALA A 424 -22.93 73.75 -15.62
C ALA A 424 -22.48 72.48 -14.87
N SER A 425 -22.77 72.40 -13.57
CA SER A 425 -22.46 71.19 -12.80
C SER A 425 -23.16 69.98 -13.39
N PHE A 426 -22.45 68.87 -13.51
CA PHE A 426 -23.03 67.60 -13.96
C PHE A 426 -22.49 66.45 -13.10
N VAL A 427 -23.29 65.39 -13.03
CA VAL A 427 -22.99 64.20 -12.25
C VAL A 427 -22.60 63.08 -13.19
N ILE A 428 -21.41 62.51 -13.00
CA ILE A 428 -21.07 61.23 -13.60
C ILE A 428 -21.77 60.15 -12.77
N PRO A 429 -22.74 59.41 -13.34
CA PRO A 429 -23.50 58.42 -12.59
C PRO A 429 -22.57 57.31 -12.09
N ARG A 430 -22.94 56.69 -10.96
CA ARG A 430 -22.20 55.58 -10.35
C ARG A 430 -21.87 54.53 -11.41
N GLN A 431 -20.59 54.22 -11.55
CA GLN A 431 -20.11 53.12 -12.37
C GLN A 431 -19.71 51.98 -11.44
N SER A 432 -20.20 50.77 -11.70
CA SER A 432 -19.82 49.60 -10.94
C SER A 432 -19.22 48.51 -11.82
N VAL A 433 -18.27 47.79 -11.25
CA VAL A 433 -17.74 46.54 -11.79
C VAL A 433 -18.53 45.41 -11.14
N THR A 434 -19.42 44.80 -11.91
CA THR A 434 -20.32 43.75 -11.42
C THR A 434 -19.83 42.38 -11.88
N VAL A 435 -19.67 41.43 -10.97
CA VAL A 435 -19.33 40.03 -11.27
C VAL A 435 -20.39 39.15 -10.64
N ILE A 436 -21.08 38.33 -11.45
CA ILE A 436 -22.18 37.43 -11.01
C ILE A 436 -23.27 38.22 -10.26
N GLY A 437 -23.58 39.43 -10.75
CA GLY A 437 -24.61 40.30 -10.13
C GLY A 437 -24.18 40.99 -8.82
N ILE A 438 -22.90 40.90 -8.43
CA ILE A 438 -22.35 41.55 -7.22
C ILE A 438 -21.39 42.68 -7.63
N ASP A 439 -21.61 43.90 -7.14
CA ASP A 439 -20.72 45.05 -7.36
C ASP A 439 -19.42 44.89 -6.53
N LEU A 440 -18.30 44.55 -7.18
CA LEU A 440 -17.00 44.31 -6.53
C LEU A 440 -16.21 45.60 -6.30
N LEU A 441 -16.37 46.57 -7.19
CA LEU A 441 -15.71 47.88 -7.12
C LEU A 441 -16.65 48.92 -7.71
N TYR A 442 -16.78 50.07 -7.05
CA TYR A 442 -17.59 51.17 -7.56
C TYR A 442 -16.80 52.47 -7.57
N LEU A 443 -17.01 53.26 -8.62
CA LEU A 443 -16.53 54.63 -8.75
C LEU A 443 -17.74 55.55 -8.88
N GLY A 444 -17.85 56.52 -7.97
CA GLY A 444 -18.88 57.55 -8.01
C GLY A 444 -20.19 57.23 -7.27
N PRO A 445 -21.20 58.13 -7.34
CA PRO A 445 -21.30 59.25 -8.28
C PRO A 445 -20.26 60.36 -8.04
N ILE A 446 -19.66 60.85 -9.12
CA ILE A 446 -18.70 61.97 -9.06
C ILE A 446 -19.47 63.22 -9.49
N THR A 447 -19.61 64.17 -8.58
CA THR A 447 -20.21 65.47 -8.87
C THR A 447 -19.12 66.42 -9.33
N ILE A 448 -19.18 66.87 -10.58
CA ILE A 448 -18.32 67.93 -11.07
C ILE A 448 -19.05 69.26 -10.80
N PRO A 449 -18.52 70.12 -9.91
CA PRO A 449 -19.13 71.42 -9.65
C PRO A 449 -19.02 72.32 -10.88
N GLN A 450 -19.83 73.39 -10.92
CA GLN A 450 -19.78 74.36 -12.01
C GLN A 450 -18.37 74.93 -12.16
N ILE A 451 -17.82 74.87 -13.37
CA ILE A 451 -16.49 75.41 -13.68
C ILE A 451 -16.69 76.76 -14.36
N ASN A 452 -16.20 77.82 -13.74
CA ASN A 452 -16.18 79.17 -14.31
C ASN A 452 -14.82 79.41 -14.97
N ILE A 453 -14.82 79.69 -16.26
CA ILE A 453 -13.64 80.05 -17.03
C ILE A 453 -13.68 81.56 -17.25
N THR A 454 -12.74 82.27 -16.64
CA THR A 454 -12.47 83.70 -16.91
C THR A 454 -11.28 83.80 -17.86
N GLY A 455 -11.49 84.39 -19.04
CA GLY A 455 -10.42 84.68 -19.99
C GLY A 455 -9.58 85.90 -19.57
N PRO A 456 -8.33 86.03 -20.05
CA PRO A 456 -7.52 87.22 -19.81
C PRO A 456 -8.03 88.39 -20.64
N GLY A 457 -8.19 89.56 -20.01
CA GLY A 457 -8.46 90.82 -20.71
C GLY A 457 -7.24 91.25 -21.54
N LEU A 458 -7.35 91.23 -22.86
CA LEU A 458 -6.30 91.69 -23.76
C LEU A 458 -6.26 93.22 -23.75
N ARG A 459 -5.31 93.80 -23.01
CA ARG A 459 -4.91 95.20 -23.19
C ARG A 459 -3.80 95.27 -24.24
N ARG A 460 -4.04 95.96 -25.36
CA ARG A 460 -2.96 96.34 -26.29
C ARG A 460 -2.34 97.68 -25.87
N CYS A 461 -1.02 97.77 -26.02
CA CYS A 461 -0.34 99.00 -26.40
C CYS A 461 -0.37 99.13 -27.92
#